data_AF-A0A926A3Q6-F1
#
_entry.id   AF-A0A926A3Q6-F1
#
_cell.length_a   1.000
_cell.length_b   1.000
_cell.length_c   1.000
_cell.angle_alpha   90.00
_cell.angle_beta   90.00
_cell.angle_gamma   90.00
#
_symmetry.space_group_name_H-M   'P 1'
#
loop_
_entity.id
_entity.type
_entity.pdbx_description
1 polymer ?
#
loop_
_entity_poly.entity_id
_entity_poly.type
_entity_poly.pdbx_seq_one_letter_code
_entity_poly.pdbx_strand_id
1 'polypeptide(L)'
;VVIGVVGAGSYPLLGTGLLLAGIGAGVALTVTADTIVSAVPKEKAGAAAAVSETAYELGTALGIALLGSLLTAVYRAGLVVPAGAEAARDSLTEATGMAEQIGPEVLAAAQQAFVTAVQATTLVAALVLAVSAVLAARWLPVRSPDPASGRSPRSG
;
A
#
# COMPACT_ATOMS: atom_id res chain seq x y z
N VAL A 1 3.32 6.76 15.07
CA VAL A 1 4.08 7.97 15.49
C VAL A 1 3.48 9.28 14.93
N VAL A 2 2.99 9.35 13.68
CA VAL A 2 2.48 10.63 13.11
C VAL A 2 0.98 10.92 13.38
N ILE A 3 0.14 9.92 13.65
CA ILE A 3 -1.31 10.15 13.85
C ILE A 3 -1.69 10.26 15.35
N GLY A 4 -0.72 10.14 16.26
CA GLY A 4 -0.94 10.31 17.70
C GLY A 4 -0.97 11.77 18.19
N VAL A 5 -0.81 12.77 17.31
CA VAL A 5 -0.51 14.16 17.73
C VAL A 5 -1.57 15.21 17.33
N VAL A 6 -2.57 14.94 16.49
CA VAL A 6 -3.11 16.06 15.68
C VAL A 6 -4.60 16.36 15.78
N GLY A 7 -4.90 17.55 16.31
CA GLY A 7 -6.05 18.35 15.91
C GLY A 7 -5.70 19.27 14.73
N ALA A 8 -6.68 19.59 13.86
CA ALA A 8 -6.75 20.57 12.75
C ALA A 8 -5.56 20.81 11.78
N GLY A 9 -4.29 20.76 12.20
CA GLY A 9 -3.08 20.96 11.37
C GLY A 9 -2.58 19.72 10.61
N SER A 10 -3.28 18.58 10.69
CA SER A 10 -2.85 17.27 10.15
C SER A 10 -3.23 17.01 8.70
N TYR A 11 -4.31 17.63 8.22
CA TYR A 11 -4.83 17.34 6.89
C TYR A 11 -3.83 17.66 5.77
N PRO A 12 -3.07 18.78 5.81
CA PRO A 12 -2.02 19.02 4.82
C PRO A 12 -0.92 17.97 4.86
N LEU A 13 -0.49 17.51 6.05
CA LEU A 13 0.54 16.49 6.20
C LEU A 13 0.09 15.13 5.64
N LEU A 14 -1.15 14.73 5.94
CA LEU A 14 -1.78 13.55 5.34
C LEU A 14 -1.87 13.69 3.81
N GLY A 15 -2.30 14.85 3.34
CA GLY A 15 -2.38 15.18 1.91
C GLY A 15 -1.02 15.06 1.22
N THR A 16 0.04 15.64 1.79
CA THR A 16 1.41 15.52 1.26
C THR A 16 1.88 14.08 1.26
N GLY A 17 1.61 13.31 2.33
CA GLY A 17 1.96 11.88 2.40
C GLY A 17 1.28 11.07 1.29
N LEU A 18 -0.03 11.29 1.08
CA LEU A 18 -0.80 10.63 0.02
C LEU A 18 -0.33 11.04 -1.38
N LEU A 19 -0.01 12.32 -1.59
CA LEU A 19 0.54 12.81 -2.85
C LEU A 19 1.87 12.15 -3.18
N LEU A 20 2.80 12.10 -2.21
CA LEU A 20 4.10 11.44 -2.39
C LEU A 20 3.95 9.95 -2.65
N ALA A 21 3.05 9.27 -1.93
CA ALA A 21 2.75 7.86 -2.15
C ALA A 21 2.19 7.62 -3.56
N GLY A 22 1.24 8.46 -4.01
CA GLY A 22 0.65 8.37 -5.35
C GLY A 22 1.67 8.61 -6.47
N ILE A 23 2.50 9.65 -6.34
CA ILE A 23 3.58 9.94 -7.31
C ILE A 23 4.58 8.79 -7.34
N GLY A 24 5.02 8.32 -6.18
CA GLY A 24 5.97 7.19 -6.06
C GLY A 24 5.42 5.92 -6.70
N ALA A 25 4.16 5.59 -6.46
CA ALA A 25 3.50 4.45 -7.09
C ALA A 25 3.42 4.58 -8.62
N GLY A 26 3.02 5.75 -9.13
CA GLY A 26 2.94 5.99 -10.59
C GLY A 26 4.29 5.87 -11.30
N VAL A 27 5.35 6.44 -10.70
CA VAL A 27 6.73 6.30 -11.21
C VAL A 27 7.17 4.84 -11.15
N ALA A 28 6.96 4.16 -10.03
CA ALA A 28 7.36 2.77 -9.85
C ALA A 28 6.69 1.84 -10.88
N LEU A 29 5.38 1.98 -11.10
CA LEU A 29 4.64 1.17 -12.08
C LEU A 29 5.18 1.39 -13.50
N THR A 30 5.41 2.65 -13.88
CA THR A 30 5.92 3.00 -15.21
C THR A 30 7.32 2.43 -15.45
N VAL A 31 8.23 2.66 -14.50
CA VAL A 31 9.61 2.17 -14.59
C VAL A 31 9.67 0.64 -14.57
N THR A 32 8.82 0.00 -13.77
CA THR A 32 8.77 -1.46 -13.69
C THR A 32 8.34 -2.07 -15.02
N ALA A 33 7.29 -1.54 -15.65
CA ALA A 33 6.82 -2.03 -16.95
C ALA A 33 7.91 -1.93 -18.04
N ASP A 34 8.58 -0.77 -18.14
CA ASP A 34 9.68 -0.57 -19.09
C ASP A 34 10.89 -1.48 -18.79
N THR A 35 11.24 -1.63 -17.52
CA THR A 35 12.35 -2.48 -17.08
C THR A 35 12.10 -3.95 -17.44
N ILE A 36 10.88 -4.46 -17.23
CA ILE A 36 10.52 -5.85 -17.51
C ILE A 36 10.56 -6.14 -19.00
N VAL A 37 9.90 -5.31 -19.81
CA VAL A 37 9.84 -5.52 -21.27
C VAL A 37 11.22 -5.40 -21.91
N SER A 38 12.05 -4.47 -21.42
CA SER A 38 13.38 -4.23 -21.96
C SER A 38 14.46 -5.19 -21.45
N ALA A 39 14.15 -6.07 -20.48
CA ALA A 39 15.07 -7.07 -19.94
C ALA A 39 15.14 -8.37 -20.76
N VAL A 40 14.19 -8.58 -21.69
CA VAL A 40 14.09 -9.80 -22.50
C VAL A 40 14.19 -9.48 -24.00
N PRO A 41 14.55 -10.46 -24.86
CA PRO A 41 14.46 -10.31 -26.31
C PRO A 41 13.03 -9.96 -26.76
N LYS A 42 12.89 -9.23 -27.86
CA LYS A 42 11.59 -8.71 -28.36
C LYS A 42 10.56 -9.82 -28.56
N GLU A 43 11.00 -11.01 -28.98
CA GLU A 43 10.15 -12.18 -29.24
C GLU A 43 9.54 -12.74 -27.94
N LYS A 44 10.12 -12.43 -26.78
CA LYS A 44 9.68 -12.87 -25.45
C LYS A 44 9.03 -11.77 -24.62
N ALA A 45 8.96 -10.54 -25.13
CA ALA A 45 8.39 -9.39 -24.42
C ALA A 45 6.95 -9.63 -23.96
N GLY A 46 6.11 -10.25 -24.81
CA GLY A 46 4.73 -10.59 -24.46
C GLY A 46 4.63 -11.60 -23.31
N ALA A 47 5.51 -12.61 -23.28
CA ALA A 47 5.55 -13.58 -22.18
C ALA A 47 6.03 -12.95 -20.87
N ALA A 48 7.03 -12.06 -20.92
CA ALA A 48 7.49 -11.32 -19.74
C ALA A 48 6.42 -10.38 -19.18
N ALA A 49 5.70 -9.67 -20.06
CA ALA A 49 4.57 -8.82 -19.67
C ALA A 49 3.44 -9.63 -19.02
N ALA A 50 3.07 -10.78 -19.58
CA ALA A 50 2.03 -11.65 -19.01
C ALA A 50 2.41 -12.15 -17.61
N VAL A 51 3.65 -12.59 -17.40
CA VAL A 51 4.14 -13.02 -16.08
C VAL A 51 4.14 -11.86 -15.08
N SER A 52 4.52 -10.65 -15.51
CA SER A 52 4.48 -9.46 -14.67
C SER A 52 3.06 -9.11 -14.24
N GLU A 53 2.10 -9.19 -15.16
CA GLU A 53 0.70 -8.87 -14.85
C GLU A 53 0.14 -9.87 -13.83
N THR A 54 0.38 -11.17 -14.03
CA THR A 54 -0.01 -12.20 -13.04
C THR A 54 0.65 -11.97 -11.69
N ALA A 55 1.93 -11.60 -11.67
CA ALA A 55 2.64 -11.29 -10.42
C ALA A 55 2.06 -10.04 -9.74
N TYR A 56 1.66 -9.03 -10.50
CA TYR A 56 1.03 -7.82 -9.99
C TYR A 56 -0.36 -8.10 -9.40
N GLU A 57 -1.21 -8.83 -10.12
CA GLU A 57 -2.53 -9.23 -9.64
C GLU A 57 -2.43 -10.10 -8.38
N LEU A 58 -1.53 -11.10 -8.39
CA LEU A 58 -1.29 -11.96 -7.23
C LEU A 58 -0.75 -11.15 -6.03
N GLY A 59 0.22 -10.26 -6.27
CA GLY A 59 0.77 -9.39 -5.24
C GLY A 59 -0.30 -8.46 -4.65
N THR A 60 -1.18 -7.92 -5.49
CA THR A 60 -2.31 -7.08 -5.08
C THR A 60 -3.30 -7.87 -4.22
N ALA A 61 -3.71 -9.06 -4.67
CA ALA A 61 -4.62 -9.92 -3.93
C ALA A 61 -4.05 -10.33 -2.56
N LEU A 62 -2.78 -10.73 -2.52
CA LEU A 62 -2.08 -11.08 -1.28
C LEU A 62 -1.95 -9.86 -0.35
N GLY A 63 -1.62 -8.69 -0.90
CA GLY A 63 -1.52 -7.44 -0.14
C GLY A 63 -2.85 -7.08 0.54
N ILE A 64 -3.95 -7.12 -0.22
CA ILE A 64 -5.30 -6.88 0.30
C ILE A 64 -5.63 -7.88 1.42
N ALA A 65 -5.41 -9.18 1.17
CA ALA A 65 -5.74 -10.23 2.11
C ALA A 65 -4.92 -10.13 3.41
N LEU A 66 -3.59 -9.98 3.31
CA LEU A 66 -2.70 -9.96 4.47
C LEU A 66 -2.84 -8.67 5.28
N LEU A 67 -2.82 -7.51 4.63
CA LEU A 67 -2.94 -6.23 5.33
C LEU A 67 -4.36 -6.02 5.86
N GLY A 68 -5.40 -6.46 5.14
CA GLY A 68 -6.78 -6.44 5.63
C GLY A 68 -6.99 -7.37 6.83
N SER A 69 -6.38 -8.56 6.82
CA SER A 69 -6.40 -9.47 7.97
C SER A 69 -5.68 -8.88 9.17
N LEU A 70 -4.52 -8.25 8.96
CA LEU A 70 -3.78 -7.56 10.02
C LEU A 70 -4.60 -6.41 10.62
N LEU A 71 -5.20 -5.57 9.78
CA LEU A 71 -6.07 -4.48 10.21
C LEU A 71 -7.20 -5.01 11.10
N THR A 72 -7.88 -6.06 10.65
CA THR A 72 -8.99 -6.69 11.37
C THR A 72 -8.53 -7.29 12.70
N ALA A 73 -7.38 -7.97 12.71
CA ALA A 73 -6.81 -8.59 13.90
C ALA A 73 -6.44 -7.54 14.96
N VAL A 74 -5.78 -6.44 14.56
CA VAL A 74 -5.39 -5.36 15.47
C VAL A 74 -6.63 -4.62 16.00
N TYR A 75 -7.62 -4.37 15.15
CA TYR A 75 -8.90 -3.79 15.56
C TYR A 75 -9.59 -4.63 16.62
N ARG A 76 -9.77 -5.93 16.34
CA ARG A 76 -10.42 -6.89 17.25
C ARG A 76 -9.69 -7.00 18.59
N ALA A 77 -8.36 -6.98 18.58
CA ALA A 77 -7.55 -7.04 19.79
C ALA A 77 -7.66 -5.79 20.67
N GLY A 78 -7.94 -4.63 20.06
CA GLY A 78 -8.05 -3.34 20.76
C GLY A 78 -9.45 -3.01 21.29
N LEU A 79 -10.47 -3.84 21.03
CA LEU A 79 -11.85 -3.52 21.35
C LEU A 79 -12.48 -4.52 22.33
N VAL A 80 -13.01 -4.00 23.43
CA VAL A 80 -13.86 -4.75 24.37
C VAL A 80 -15.32 -4.36 24.15
N VAL A 81 -16.18 -5.36 23.99
CA VAL A 81 -17.61 -5.17 23.73
C VAL A 81 -18.43 -5.89 24.81
N PRO A 82 -19.63 -5.38 25.14
CA PRO A 82 -20.55 -6.08 26.04
C PRO A 82 -21.03 -7.41 25.43
N ALA A 83 -21.52 -8.30 26.29
CA ALA A 83 -22.09 -9.58 25.84
C ALA A 83 -23.30 -9.35 24.92
N GLY A 84 -23.41 -10.12 23.85
CA GLY A 84 -24.45 -9.98 22.83
C GLY A 84 -24.16 -8.92 21.76
N ALA A 85 -22.99 -8.30 21.79
CA ALA A 85 -22.51 -7.35 20.77
C ALA A 85 -21.19 -7.78 20.12
N GLU A 86 -20.93 -9.10 20.03
CA GLU A 86 -19.67 -9.67 19.56
C GLU A 86 -19.35 -9.26 18.11
N ALA A 87 -20.38 -9.09 17.27
CA ALA A 87 -20.24 -8.63 15.88
C ALA A 87 -19.57 -7.25 15.78
N ALA A 88 -19.72 -6.38 16.79
CA ALA A 88 -19.05 -5.08 16.80
C ALA A 88 -17.51 -5.21 16.84
N ARG A 89 -16.95 -6.38 17.17
CA ARG A 89 -15.49 -6.64 17.08
C ARG A 89 -15.03 -7.05 15.68
N ASP A 90 -15.94 -7.31 14.75
CA ASP A 90 -15.57 -7.76 13.41
C ASP A 90 -15.14 -6.58 12.53
N SER A 91 -15.78 -5.43 12.68
CA SER A 91 -15.37 -4.19 12.00
C SER A 91 -15.97 -2.94 12.64
N LEU A 92 -15.39 -1.77 12.32
CA LEU A 92 -15.98 -0.48 12.69
C LEU A 92 -17.39 -0.31 12.09
N THR A 93 -17.63 -0.86 10.90
CA THR A 93 -18.96 -0.82 10.26
C THR A 93 -20.01 -1.53 11.12
N GLU A 94 -19.70 -2.72 11.62
CA GLU A 94 -20.58 -3.46 12.53
C GLU A 94 -20.79 -2.68 13.85
N ALA A 95 -19.72 -2.15 14.44
CA ALA A 95 -19.83 -1.33 15.66
C ALA A 95 -20.72 -0.09 15.44
N THR A 96 -20.62 0.58 14.29
CA THR A 96 -21.48 1.71 13.95
C THR A 96 -22.93 1.30 13.72
N GLY A 97 -23.17 0.13 13.13
CA GLY A 97 -24.52 -0.43 12.96
C GLY A 97 -25.19 -0.80 14.28
N MET A 98 -24.39 -1.13 15.29
CA MET A 98 -24.84 -1.50 16.65
C MET A 98 -24.72 -0.36 17.66
N ALA A 99 -24.54 0.89 17.22
CA ALA A 99 -24.23 2.04 18.07
C ALA A 99 -25.20 2.21 19.26
N GLU A 100 -26.50 2.01 19.04
CA GLU A 100 -27.53 2.10 20.09
C GLU A 100 -27.39 0.99 21.15
N GLN A 101 -26.95 -0.20 20.74
CA GLN A 101 -26.81 -1.36 21.62
C GLN A 101 -25.52 -1.31 22.44
N ILE A 102 -24.40 -0.87 21.83
CA ILE A 102 -23.09 -0.82 22.50
C ILE A 102 -22.87 0.46 23.29
N GLY A 103 -23.62 1.52 22.99
CA GLY A 103 -23.52 2.82 23.64
C GLY A 103 -22.34 3.68 23.14
N PRO A 104 -22.36 4.98 23.48
CA PRO A 104 -21.42 5.96 22.92
C PRO A 104 -19.96 5.73 23.34
N GLU A 105 -19.73 5.17 24.54
CA GLU A 105 -18.38 4.90 25.05
C GLU A 105 -17.69 3.77 24.27
N VAL A 106 -18.40 2.66 24.04
CA VAL A 106 -17.87 1.52 23.26
C VAL A 106 -17.71 1.90 21.79
N LEU A 107 -18.62 2.71 21.24
CA LEU A 107 -18.48 3.24 19.89
C LEU A 107 -17.24 4.12 19.74
N ALA A 108 -16.97 5.01 20.71
CA ALA A 108 -15.75 5.81 20.72
C ALA A 108 -14.49 4.93 20.83
N ALA A 109 -14.51 3.90 21.68
CA ALA A 109 -13.43 2.92 21.77
C ALA A 109 -13.22 2.17 20.44
N ALA A 110 -14.29 1.80 19.73
CA ALA A 110 -14.22 1.17 18.42
C ALA A 110 -13.57 2.10 17.38
N GLN A 111 -13.93 3.39 17.36
CA GLN A 111 -13.30 4.37 16.47
C GLN A 111 -11.80 4.50 16.75
N GLN A 112 -11.42 4.56 18.04
CA GLN A 112 -10.01 4.63 18.44
C GLN A 112 -9.23 3.35 18.10
N ALA A 113 -9.82 2.18 18.32
CA ALA A 113 -9.25 0.90 17.94
C ALA A 113 -9.02 0.81 16.42
N PHE A 114 -9.98 1.31 15.61
CA PHE A 114 -9.86 1.36 14.16
C PHE A 114 -8.71 2.27 13.71
N VAL A 115 -8.62 3.49 14.27
CA VAL A 115 -7.50 4.40 13.97
C VAL A 115 -6.16 3.78 14.32
N THR A 116 -6.07 3.10 15.46
CA THR A 116 -4.86 2.39 15.90
C THR A 116 -4.50 1.26 14.93
N ALA A 117 -5.49 0.48 14.50
CA ALA A 117 -5.30 -0.60 13.53
C ALA A 117 -4.83 -0.07 12.16
N VAL A 118 -5.42 1.03 11.67
CA VAL A 118 -4.99 1.69 10.42
C VAL A 118 -3.55 2.16 10.52
N GLN A 119 -3.16 2.78 11.64
CA GLN A 119 -1.78 3.21 11.87
C GLN A 119 -0.79 2.05 11.86
N ALA A 120 -1.08 0.99 12.62
CA ALA A 120 -0.23 -0.19 12.70
C ALA A 120 -0.06 -0.86 11.32
N THR A 121 -1.17 -1.04 10.60
CA THR A 121 -1.18 -1.65 9.26
C THR A 121 -0.41 -0.79 8.25
N THR A 122 -0.57 0.53 8.31
CA THR A 122 0.17 1.48 7.44
C THR A 122 1.67 1.41 7.70
N LEU A 123 2.11 1.28 8.96
CA LEU A 123 3.53 1.13 9.29
C LEU A 123 4.11 -0.18 8.75
N VAL A 124 3.36 -1.28 8.84
CA VAL A 124 3.78 -2.56 8.25
C VAL A 124 3.86 -2.46 6.73
N ALA A 125 2.87 -1.86 6.08
CA ALA A 125 2.90 -1.63 4.64
C ALA A 125 4.09 -0.76 4.21
N ALA A 126 4.38 0.32 4.96
CA ALA A 126 5.54 1.18 4.72
C ALA A 126 6.87 0.43 4.88
N LEU A 127 6.98 -0.45 5.87
CA LEU A 127 8.17 -1.30 6.05
C LEU A 127 8.36 -2.26 4.88
N VAL A 128 7.29 -2.93 4.44
CA VAL A 128 7.32 -3.83 3.28
C VAL A 128 7.77 -3.06 2.03
N LEU A 129 7.21 -1.87 1.79
CA LEU A 129 7.63 -1.00 0.68
C LEU A 129 9.10 -0.58 0.79
N ALA A 130 9.58 -0.22 1.98
CA ALA A 130 10.97 0.16 2.19
C ALA A 130 11.92 -1.02 1.93
N VAL A 131 11.59 -2.22 2.39
CA VAL A 131 12.36 -3.44 2.10
C VAL A 131 12.39 -3.71 0.60
N SER A 132 11.24 -3.66 -0.09
CA SER A 132 11.16 -3.81 -1.54
C SER A 132 11.99 -2.77 -2.28
N ALA A 133 11.98 -1.51 -1.86
CA ALA A 133 12.79 -0.45 -2.43
C ALA A 133 14.30 -0.70 -2.26
N VAL A 134 14.73 -1.19 -1.09
CA VAL A 134 16.12 -1.56 -0.84
C VAL A 134 16.55 -2.73 -1.72
N LEU A 135 15.71 -3.76 -1.86
CA LEU A 135 15.97 -4.91 -2.73
C LEU A 135 16.06 -4.47 -4.20
N ALA A 136 15.12 -3.64 -4.66
CA ALA A 136 15.15 -3.08 -6.00
C ALA A 136 16.44 -2.28 -6.25
N ALA A 137 16.81 -1.37 -5.35
CA ALA A 137 18.02 -0.55 -5.48
C ALA A 137 19.33 -1.37 -5.47
N ARG A 138 19.33 -2.54 -4.81
CA ARG A 138 20.50 -3.42 -4.70
C ARG A 138 20.65 -4.38 -5.88
N TRP A 139 19.55 -4.78 -6.52
CA TRP A 139 19.54 -5.88 -7.49
C TRP A 139 19.16 -5.47 -8.91
N LEU A 140 18.55 -4.29 -9.11
CA LEU A 140 18.25 -3.79 -10.46
C LEU A 140 19.47 -3.06 -11.06
N PRO A 141 19.98 -3.48 -12.22
CA PRO A 141 21.07 -2.77 -12.90
C PRO A 141 20.56 -1.43 -13.46
N VAL A 142 21.17 -0.32 -13.03
CA VAL A 142 20.90 1.02 -13.57
C VAL A 142 21.44 1.08 -15.00
N ARG A 143 20.57 1.25 -16.00
CA ARG A 143 21.02 1.48 -17.39
C ARG A 143 21.42 2.94 -17.57
N SER A 144 22.62 3.19 -18.07
CA SER A 144 23.01 4.49 -18.61
C SER A 144 22.40 4.66 -20.02
N PRO A 145 21.87 5.84 -20.39
CA PRO A 145 21.43 6.12 -21.75
C PRO A 145 22.57 5.88 -22.75
N ASP A 146 22.33 5.08 -23.78
CA ASP A 146 23.32 4.79 -24.82
C ASP A 146 23.66 6.09 -25.59
N PRO A 147 24.91 6.60 -25.50
CA PRO A 147 25.34 7.83 -26.20
C PRO A 147 25.31 7.71 -27.72
N ALA A 148 25.08 6.52 -28.28
CA ALA A 148 25.19 6.26 -29.72
C ALA A 148 23.95 6.65 -30.54
N SER A 149 22.80 6.93 -29.93
CA SER A 149 21.55 7.24 -30.66
C SER A 149 21.54 8.60 -31.39
N GLY A 150 22.54 9.45 -31.16
CA GLY A 150 22.69 10.77 -31.79
C GLY A 150 23.54 10.82 -33.07
N ARG A 151 24.11 9.70 -33.54
CA ARG A 151 24.96 9.68 -34.74
C ARG A 151 24.34 8.86 -35.88
N SER A 152 23.31 9.42 -36.52
CA SER A 152 23.00 9.05 -37.91
C SER A 152 23.90 9.87 -38.84
N PRO A 153 24.82 9.27 -39.63
CA PRO A 153 25.51 9.98 -40.69
C PRO A 153 24.47 10.35 -41.77
N ARG A 154 24.19 11.64 -41.93
CA ARG A 154 23.58 12.14 -43.16
C ARG A 154 24.70 12.27 -44.19
N SER A 155 24.79 11.29 -45.06
CA SER A 155 25.52 11.33 -46.34
C SER A 155 24.61 10.62 -47.33
N GLY A 156 24.23 11.15 -48.48
CA GLY A 156 24.54 12.35 -49.24
C GLY A 156 23.81 12.16 -50.56
#